data_AF-A0A936ZW72-F1
#
_entry.id   AF-A0A936ZW72-F1
#
_cell.length_a   1.000
_cell.length_b   1.000
_cell.length_c   1.000
_cell.angle_alpha   90.00
_cell.angle_beta   90.00
_cell.angle_gamma   90.00
#
_symmetry.space_group_name_H-M   'P 1'
#
loop_
_entity.id
_entity.type
_entity.pdbx_description
1 polymer ?
#
loop_
_entity_poly.entity_id
_entity_poly.type
_entity_poly.pdbx_seq_one_letter_code
_entity_poly.pdbx_strand_id
1 'polypeptide(L)'
;MTNNRLFGALVVALVCLAISPFASAACKVIGDGDSAPAWTSPQAPEDPSTVSAVGSATIDGDRLPEALAAARTNALKDLAERIRVSVSSSVRLNDSKVSEGGKQVLRSSIESVAEATTNVTLQNVRVDQQWVDARRCQAWVRVAIGRADFERARKRDLLLGLAKQVSAMLTLAEDATKPLVQREGSAAAAAALLGSNDFRDVPEVPVAALRTRLGGVDKMLAKMKQDETRLLGLAQSHVQAYAEFKSATNPVERLEAAGRALRPLRTLLAASWVPDESMIGFAAQPRLVSLLNEAGYPCLARKAANDAQDCAPEALSQERQKEYFAGRQVTLSCSLRLGGKAEPWTKACASLGESLAKLGARTQVDTGGAKAAAGATLIRLDAEGRIGKRQDPDDKSTGYRFEGAVKSQVRGLDSPIDDTYQALTGWNPVSDAMATDILALSAAKRLVERIGQSWQ
;
A
#
# COMPACT_ATOMS: atom_id res chain seq x y z
N MET A 1 31.44 -13.53 50.49
CA MET A 1 30.28 -13.61 51.39
C MET A 1 29.67 -15.00 51.25
N THR A 2 30.02 -15.87 52.20
CA THR A 2 29.13 -16.79 52.95
C THR A 2 27.76 -17.09 52.33
N ASN A 3 27.31 -18.34 52.16
CA ASN A 3 27.37 -19.41 53.14
C ASN A 3 27.34 -20.81 52.51
N ASN A 4 28.07 -21.68 53.17
CA ASN A 4 28.23 -23.09 52.89
C ASN A 4 27.84 -23.83 54.18
N ARG A 5 27.25 -25.02 54.02
CA ARG A 5 27.27 -26.19 54.94
C ARG A 5 26.09 -26.50 55.88
N LEU A 6 25.80 -27.82 55.83
CA LEU A 6 25.59 -28.78 56.92
C LEU A 6 24.18 -28.94 57.51
N PHE A 7 23.58 -30.12 57.27
CA PHE A 7 23.19 -31.18 58.22
C PHE A 7 22.49 -32.26 57.35
N GLY A 8 22.71 -33.57 57.44
CA GLY A 8 23.25 -34.39 58.52
C GLY A 8 22.31 -35.59 58.70
N ALA A 9 22.79 -36.78 58.34
CA ALA A 9 22.46 -38.10 58.90
C ALA A 9 21.02 -38.68 58.81
N LEU A 10 20.95 -39.82 58.10
CA LEU A 10 20.60 -41.14 58.65
C LEU A 10 19.18 -41.35 59.21
N VAL A 11 18.29 -41.93 58.40
CA VAL A 11 17.32 -42.96 58.86
C VAL A 11 17.21 -44.05 57.79
N VAL A 12 17.92 -45.14 58.04
CA VAL A 12 17.61 -46.47 57.52
C VAL A 12 16.35 -46.93 58.25
N ALA A 13 15.22 -47.02 57.55
CA ALA A 13 14.02 -47.66 58.10
C ALA A 13 13.16 -48.27 56.99
N LEU A 14 13.06 -49.60 57.06
CA LEU A 14 11.92 -50.41 56.67
C LEU A 14 11.48 -50.39 55.20
N VAL A 15 12.12 -51.31 54.48
CA VAL A 15 11.44 -52.25 53.57
C VAL A 15 10.14 -52.76 54.22
N CYS A 16 9.01 -52.21 53.80
CA CYS A 16 7.71 -52.87 53.85
C CYS A 16 7.08 -52.76 52.47
N LEU A 17 7.39 -53.77 51.65
CA LEU A 17 6.49 -54.44 50.73
C LEU A 17 5.03 -53.95 50.81
N ALA A 18 4.71 -52.88 50.09
CA ALA A 18 3.41 -52.73 49.45
C ALA A 18 3.58 -53.21 48.01
N ILE A 19 3.85 -54.51 47.84
CA ILE A 19 3.41 -55.21 46.64
C ILE A 19 1.89 -55.22 46.78
N SER A 20 1.25 -54.15 46.33
CA SER A 20 -0.14 -54.24 45.94
C SER A 20 -0.19 -55.41 44.95
N PRO A 21 -0.93 -56.49 45.22
CA PRO A 21 -1.27 -57.38 44.14
C PRO A 21 -2.05 -56.48 43.19
N PHE A 22 -1.44 -56.11 42.06
CA PHE A 22 -2.23 -55.95 40.86
C PHE A 22 -2.92 -57.30 40.72
N ALA A 23 -4.11 -57.39 41.30
CA ALA A 23 -5.05 -58.43 40.99
C ALA A 23 -5.25 -58.23 39.49
N SER A 24 -4.48 -58.98 38.71
CA SER A 24 -4.70 -59.18 37.30
C SER A 24 -6.15 -59.63 37.24
N ALA A 25 -7.06 -58.71 36.96
CA ALA A 25 -8.44 -59.05 36.69
C ALA A 25 -8.32 -60.01 35.51
N ALA A 26 -8.46 -61.30 35.81
CA ALA A 26 -8.24 -62.34 34.82
C ALA A 26 -9.19 -62.02 33.67
N CYS A 27 -8.62 -61.81 32.48
CA CYS A 27 -9.43 -61.58 31.29
C CYS A 27 -10.43 -62.71 31.22
N LYS A 28 -11.73 -62.40 31.30
CA LYS A 28 -12.78 -63.40 31.19
C LYS A 28 -13.03 -63.81 29.74
N VAL A 29 -12.27 -63.25 28.81
CA VAL A 29 -12.38 -63.46 27.38
C VAL A 29 -11.44 -64.60 26.95
N ILE A 30 -11.94 -65.48 26.08
CA ILE A 30 -11.15 -66.53 25.44
C ILE A 30 -10.31 -65.87 24.33
N GLY A 31 -8.99 -65.98 24.41
CA GLY A 31 -8.06 -65.43 23.41
C GLY A 31 -7.92 -66.33 22.17
N ASP A 32 -7.42 -65.76 21.08
CA ASP A 32 -7.29 -66.43 19.78
C ASP A 32 -5.97 -67.25 19.64
N GLY A 33 -5.28 -67.52 20.75
CA GLY A 33 -4.02 -68.28 20.80
C GLY A 33 -2.94 -67.63 21.68
N ASP A 34 -1.90 -68.39 22.00
CA ASP A 34 -0.85 -68.00 22.94
C ASP A 34 0.29 -67.15 22.36
N SER A 35 0.42 -67.11 21.03
CA SER A 35 1.48 -66.37 20.33
C SER A 35 0.90 -65.24 19.51
N ALA A 36 1.43 -64.03 19.68
CA ALA A 36 1.05 -62.87 18.90
C ALA A 36 1.31 -63.10 17.40
N PRO A 37 0.31 -62.88 16.52
CA PRO A 37 0.50 -62.98 15.08
C PRO A 37 1.59 -62.02 14.56
N ALA A 38 2.29 -62.40 13.50
CA ALA A 38 3.37 -61.57 12.94
C ALA A 38 2.94 -60.15 12.56
N TRP A 39 1.66 -59.96 12.20
CA TRP A 39 1.10 -58.66 11.82
C TRP A 39 0.95 -57.67 12.98
N THR A 40 0.98 -58.12 14.24
CA THR A 40 0.97 -57.21 15.40
C THR A 40 2.33 -56.57 15.66
N SER A 41 3.37 -56.99 14.93
CA SER A 41 4.72 -56.42 15.01
C SER A 41 4.83 -55.14 14.15
N PRO A 42 5.53 -54.09 14.62
CA PRO A 42 5.81 -52.88 13.82
C PRO A 42 6.59 -53.15 12.52
N GLN A 43 7.26 -54.30 12.42
CA GLN A 43 8.07 -54.72 11.27
C GLN A 43 7.34 -55.73 10.37
N ALA A 44 6.03 -55.90 10.53
CA ALA A 44 5.25 -56.82 9.73
C ALA A 44 5.41 -56.50 8.22
N PRO A 45 5.59 -57.52 7.36
CA PRO A 45 5.62 -57.31 5.92
C PRO A 45 4.33 -56.64 5.43
N GLU A 46 4.47 -55.53 4.71
CA GLU A 46 3.34 -54.88 4.06
C GLU A 46 3.07 -55.52 2.69
N ASP A 47 1.79 -55.69 2.38
CA ASP A 47 1.35 -56.12 1.05
C ASP A 47 1.56 -54.96 0.05
N PRO A 48 2.17 -55.19 -1.13
CA PRO A 48 2.36 -54.14 -2.13
C PRO A 48 1.06 -53.50 -2.63
N SER A 49 -0.07 -54.20 -2.56
CA SER A 49 -1.37 -53.73 -3.06
C SER A 49 -2.19 -52.92 -2.04
N THR A 50 -1.86 -53.02 -0.75
CA THR A 50 -2.58 -52.36 0.34
C THR A 50 -1.65 -51.56 1.24
N VAL A 51 -2.23 -50.65 2.03
CA VAL A 51 -1.55 -49.99 3.14
C VAL A 51 -2.26 -50.41 4.41
N SER A 52 -1.51 -50.92 5.37
CA SER A 52 -2.03 -51.48 6.61
C SER A 52 -1.69 -50.60 7.81
N ALA A 53 -2.57 -50.58 8.80
CA ALA A 53 -2.31 -49.97 10.10
C ALA A 53 -2.85 -50.88 11.21
N VAL A 54 -2.20 -50.83 12.37
CA VAL A 54 -2.51 -51.68 13.52
C VAL A 54 -2.85 -50.82 14.71
N GLY A 55 -3.93 -51.18 15.41
CA GLY A 55 -4.33 -50.53 16.64
C GLY A 55 -4.64 -51.57 17.71
N SER A 56 -4.36 -51.20 18.96
CA SER A 56 -4.69 -52.00 20.12
C SER A 56 -5.54 -51.22 21.13
N ALA A 57 -6.29 -51.95 21.94
CA ALA A 57 -7.04 -51.41 23.06
C ALA A 57 -7.15 -52.44 24.18
N THR A 58 -7.19 -51.96 25.42
CA THR A 58 -7.39 -52.79 26.61
C THR A 58 -8.84 -53.31 26.65
N ILE A 59 -9.00 -54.54 27.13
CA ILE A 59 -10.28 -55.20 27.35
C ILE A 59 -10.67 -55.02 28.82
N ASP A 60 -11.72 -54.26 29.07
CA ASP A 60 -12.25 -54.04 30.41
C ASP A 60 -13.37 -55.04 30.72
N GLY A 61 -13.05 -56.09 31.49
CA GLY A 61 -14.01 -57.15 31.85
C GLY A 61 -14.46 -57.98 30.65
N ASP A 62 -15.77 -58.05 30.41
CA ASP A 62 -16.38 -58.85 29.34
C ASP A 62 -16.62 -58.04 28.04
N ARG A 63 -16.12 -56.80 27.96
CA ARG A 63 -16.43 -55.83 26.90
C ARG A 63 -15.53 -55.95 25.66
N LEU A 64 -15.33 -57.17 25.17
CA LEU A 64 -14.53 -57.41 23.97
C LEU A 64 -14.97 -56.60 22.73
N PRO A 65 -16.28 -56.46 22.42
CA PRO A 65 -16.71 -55.67 21.26
C PRO A 65 -16.32 -54.19 21.33
N GLU A 66 -16.37 -53.59 22.53
CA GLU A 66 -15.96 -52.20 22.76
C GLU A 66 -14.44 -52.04 22.57
N ALA A 67 -13.66 -53.00 23.08
CA ALA A 67 -12.21 -53.04 22.90
C ALA A 67 -11.81 -53.22 21.42
N LEU A 68 -12.48 -54.10 20.67
CA LEU A 68 -12.25 -54.25 19.22
C LEU A 68 -12.63 -52.98 18.44
N ALA A 69 -13.71 -52.30 18.81
CA ALA A 69 -14.09 -51.02 18.20
C ALA A 69 -13.08 -49.91 18.51
N ALA A 70 -12.57 -49.86 19.75
CA ALA A 70 -11.51 -48.92 20.16
C ALA A 70 -10.18 -49.21 19.45
N ALA A 71 -9.78 -50.48 19.37
CA ALA A 71 -8.59 -50.93 18.64
C ALA A 71 -8.69 -50.59 17.15
N ARG A 72 -9.86 -50.79 16.52
CA ARG A 72 -10.12 -50.35 15.15
C ARG A 72 -9.97 -48.84 14.99
N THR A 73 -10.50 -48.05 15.93
CA THR A 73 -10.39 -46.59 15.93
C THR A 73 -8.92 -46.15 16.04
N ASN A 74 -8.13 -46.82 16.88
CA ASN A 74 -6.69 -46.57 17.01
C ASN A 74 -5.92 -46.94 15.72
N ALA A 75 -6.30 -48.03 15.06
CA ALA A 75 -5.70 -48.44 13.78
C ALA A 75 -5.99 -47.41 12.67
N LEU A 76 -7.22 -46.86 12.63
CA LEU A 76 -7.58 -45.79 11.71
C LEU A 76 -6.81 -44.50 11.98
N LYS A 77 -6.58 -44.14 13.27
CA LYS A 77 -5.75 -43.00 13.66
C LYS A 77 -4.30 -43.16 13.20
N ASP A 78 -3.72 -44.36 13.32
CA ASP A 78 -2.37 -44.63 12.81
C ASP A 78 -2.29 -44.45 11.29
N LEU A 79 -3.28 -44.96 10.55
CA LEU A 79 -3.35 -44.79 9.09
C LEU A 79 -3.44 -43.31 8.69
N ALA A 80 -4.25 -42.55 9.41
CA ALA A 80 -4.35 -41.10 9.31
C ALA A 80 -3.01 -40.41 9.59
N GLU A 81 -2.32 -40.76 10.68
CA GLU A 81 -1.04 -40.17 11.05
C GLU A 81 0.04 -40.42 9.99
N ARG A 82 0.06 -41.61 9.37
CA ARG A 82 0.95 -41.91 8.24
C ARG A 82 0.71 -40.97 7.05
N ILE A 83 -0.55 -40.68 6.70
CA ILE A 83 -0.89 -39.68 5.68
C ILE A 83 -0.38 -38.31 6.11
N ARG A 84 -0.65 -37.89 7.34
CA ARG A 84 -0.23 -36.59 7.89
C ARG A 84 1.28 -36.37 7.80
N VAL A 85 2.08 -37.34 8.26
CA VAL A 85 3.55 -37.28 8.21
C VAL A 85 4.05 -37.22 6.77
N SER A 86 3.44 -38.00 5.88
CA SER A 86 3.78 -38.01 4.45
C SER A 86 3.43 -36.70 3.73
N VAL A 87 2.28 -36.10 4.05
CA VAL A 87 1.87 -34.79 3.53
C VAL A 87 2.79 -33.69 4.08
N SER A 88 3.05 -33.68 5.38
CA SER A 88 3.93 -32.69 6.03
C SER A 88 5.33 -32.70 5.43
N SER A 89 5.92 -33.88 5.22
CA SER A 89 7.21 -34.01 4.54
C SER A 89 7.16 -33.54 3.08
N SER A 90 6.09 -33.84 2.34
CA SER A 90 5.91 -33.39 0.95
C SER A 90 5.74 -31.87 0.84
N VAL A 91 4.99 -31.25 1.75
CA VAL A 91 4.85 -29.79 1.84
C VAL A 91 6.21 -29.14 2.15
N ARG A 92 6.99 -29.72 3.09
CA ARG A 92 8.36 -29.25 3.38
C ARG A 92 9.29 -29.36 2.17
N LEU A 93 9.15 -30.36 1.32
CA LEU A 93 9.95 -30.44 0.09
C LEU A 93 9.55 -29.37 -0.93
N ASN A 94 8.26 -29.01 -1.00
CA ASN A 94 7.82 -27.89 -1.82
C ASN A 94 8.28 -26.52 -1.29
N ASP A 95 8.61 -26.39 0.00
CA ASP A 95 9.24 -25.21 0.61
C ASP A 95 10.55 -24.81 -0.09
N SER A 96 11.34 -25.82 -0.49
CA SER A 96 12.62 -25.58 -1.17
C SER A 96 12.48 -24.86 -2.52
N LYS A 97 11.28 -24.86 -3.12
CA LYS A 97 10.97 -24.24 -4.41
C LYS A 97 10.47 -22.80 -4.29
N VAL A 98 10.28 -22.30 -3.07
CA VAL A 98 9.70 -20.96 -2.82
C VAL A 98 10.81 -19.95 -2.50
N SER A 99 10.64 -18.70 -2.96
CA SER A 99 11.55 -17.58 -2.70
C SER A 99 11.69 -17.27 -1.20
N GLU A 100 12.79 -16.63 -0.78
CA GLU A 100 13.08 -16.38 0.65
C GLU A 100 11.95 -15.65 1.40
N GLY A 101 11.27 -14.69 0.77
CA GLY A 101 10.12 -14.00 1.37
C GLY A 101 8.92 -14.92 1.65
N GLY A 102 8.73 -15.97 0.85
CA GLY A 102 7.69 -16.97 1.05
C GLY A 102 8.04 -18.04 2.10
N LYS A 103 9.33 -18.31 2.34
CA LYS A 103 9.81 -19.31 3.32
C LYS A 103 9.39 -19.00 4.76
N GLN A 104 9.29 -17.72 5.13
CA GLN A 104 8.96 -17.31 6.50
C GLN A 104 7.47 -17.52 6.85
N VAL A 105 6.56 -17.29 5.90
CA VAL A 105 5.13 -17.60 6.05
C VAL A 105 4.86 -19.11 5.97
N LEU A 106 5.75 -19.83 5.28
CA LEU A 106 5.65 -21.27 5.14
C LEU A 106 5.77 -22.02 6.45
N ARG A 107 6.75 -21.65 7.29
CA ARG A 107 7.06 -22.36 8.54
C ARG A 107 5.91 -22.35 9.54
N SER A 108 5.17 -21.25 9.69
CA SER A 108 4.01 -21.17 10.59
C SER A 108 2.76 -21.89 10.06
N SER A 109 2.64 -22.05 8.75
CA SER A 109 1.48 -22.69 8.12
C SER A 109 1.55 -24.22 8.18
N ILE A 110 2.76 -24.80 8.20
CA ILE A 110 3.02 -26.25 8.19
C ILE A 110 2.45 -26.95 9.43
N GLU A 111 2.53 -26.32 10.62
CA GLU A 111 1.95 -26.87 11.85
C GLU A 111 0.41 -26.94 11.76
N SER A 112 -0.23 -25.94 11.16
CA SER A 112 -1.70 -25.86 11.05
C SER A 112 -2.32 -26.74 9.94
N VAL A 113 -1.51 -27.16 8.95
CA VAL A 113 -1.97 -28.04 7.86
C VAL A 113 -1.96 -29.49 8.31
N ALA A 114 -1.00 -29.87 9.15
CA ALA A 114 -0.90 -31.22 9.66
C ALA A 114 -2.10 -31.61 10.56
N GLU A 115 -2.71 -30.66 11.28
CA GLU A 115 -3.80 -30.94 12.23
C GLU A 115 -5.19 -31.17 11.63
N ALA A 116 -5.47 -30.75 10.39
CA ALA A 116 -6.85 -30.43 10.01
C ALA A 116 -7.62 -31.49 9.19
N THR A 117 -7.03 -32.56 8.64
CA THR A 117 -7.66 -33.23 7.47
C THR A 117 -7.84 -34.75 7.54
N THR A 118 -7.29 -35.44 8.53
CA THR A 118 -7.18 -36.91 8.46
C THR A 118 -8.37 -37.72 8.98
N ASN A 119 -9.39 -37.10 9.57
CA ASN A 119 -10.51 -37.83 10.16
C ASN A 119 -11.66 -38.16 9.19
N VAL A 120 -11.68 -37.65 7.95
CA VAL A 120 -12.91 -37.62 7.13
C VAL A 120 -12.86 -38.47 5.83
N THR A 121 -11.70 -38.92 5.35
CA THR A 121 -11.57 -39.34 3.93
C THR A 121 -11.16 -40.79 3.67
N LEU A 122 -10.88 -41.59 4.69
CA LEU A 122 -10.50 -43.00 4.50
C LEU A 122 -11.74 -43.87 4.22
N GLN A 123 -12.30 -43.73 3.00
CA GLN A 123 -13.35 -44.60 2.47
C GLN A 123 -12.73 -45.96 2.10
N ASN A 124 -13.53 -47.04 2.17
CA ASN A 124 -13.14 -48.41 1.84
C ASN A 124 -12.09 -49.06 2.75
N VAL A 125 -11.86 -48.55 3.96
CA VAL A 125 -11.02 -49.25 4.94
C VAL A 125 -11.74 -50.50 5.44
N ARG A 126 -11.07 -51.65 5.31
CA ARG A 126 -11.58 -52.94 5.78
C ARG A 126 -10.80 -53.39 7.00
N VAL A 127 -11.48 -54.08 7.92
CA VAL A 127 -10.79 -54.84 8.95
C VAL A 127 -10.26 -56.11 8.29
N ASP A 128 -8.95 -56.25 8.27
CA ASP A 128 -8.26 -57.37 7.64
C ASP A 128 -8.11 -58.52 8.62
N GLN A 129 -7.58 -58.23 9.82
CA GLN A 129 -7.29 -59.21 10.86
C GLN A 129 -7.64 -58.66 12.24
N GLN A 130 -8.00 -59.55 13.15
CA GLN A 130 -8.25 -59.25 14.56
C GLN A 130 -7.57 -60.32 15.41
N TRP A 131 -7.10 -59.95 16.60
CA TRP A 131 -6.50 -60.89 17.54
C TRP A 131 -6.72 -60.46 18.97
N VAL A 132 -7.08 -61.39 19.85
CA VAL A 132 -7.29 -61.17 21.27
C VAL A 132 -6.16 -61.81 22.09
N ASP A 133 -5.38 -60.96 22.76
CA ASP A 133 -4.41 -61.36 23.78
C ASP A 133 -5.11 -61.47 25.13
N ALA A 134 -5.60 -62.66 25.47
CA ALA A 134 -6.24 -62.92 26.76
C ALA A 134 -5.27 -62.85 27.95
N ARG A 135 -3.95 -62.99 27.73
CA ARG A 135 -2.95 -62.89 28.80
C ARG A 135 -2.71 -61.44 29.21
N ARG A 136 -2.79 -60.52 28.25
CA ARG A 136 -2.60 -59.08 28.47
C ARG A 136 -3.90 -58.28 28.48
N CYS A 137 -5.05 -58.93 28.34
CA CYS A 137 -6.35 -58.28 28.18
C CYS A 137 -6.33 -57.24 27.05
N GLN A 138 -5.81 -57.58 25.87
CA GLN A 138 -5.69 -56.64 24.76
C GLN A 138 -6.37 -57.15 23.50
N ALA A 139 -7.17 -56.29 22.88
CA ALA A 139 -7.71 -56.50 21.55
C ALA A 139 -6.81 -55.78 20.54
N TRP A 140 -6.43 -56.48 19.48
CA TRP A 140 -5.65 -55.96 18.37
C TRP A 140 -6.49 -56.03 17.10
N VAL A 141 -6.45 -54.96 16.31
CA VAL A 141 -7.13 -54.88 15.02
C VAL A 141 -6.17 -54.34 13.97
N ARG A 142 -6.07 -55.06 12.85
CA ARG A 142 -5.42 -54.58 11.64
C ARG A 142 -6.47 -54.09 10.66
N VAL A 143 -6.29 -52.88 10.17
CA VAL A 143 -7.07 -52.34 9.06
C VAL A 143 -6.20 -52.25 7.81
N ALA A 144 -6.83 -52.43 6.65
CA ALA A 144 -6.18 -52.29 5.36
C ALA A 144 -7.02 -51.41 4.44
N ILE A 145 -6.34 -50.60 3.63
CA ILE A 145 -6.92 -49.80 2.55
C ILE A 145 -6.16 -50.10 1.24
N GLY A 146 -6.86 -50.06 0.11
CA GLY A 146 -6.20 -50.18 -1.18
C GLY A 146 -5.19 -49.04 -1.39
N ARG A 147 -4.01 -49.35 -1.93
CA ARG A 147 -2.94 -48.36 -2.11
C ARG A 147 -3.37 -47.17 -2.99
N ALA A 148 -4.21 -47.43 -3.99
CA ALA A 148 -4.78 -46.36 -4.83
C ALA A 148 -5.68 -45.40 -4.02
N ASP A 149 -6.47 -45.92 -3.08
CA ASP A 149 -7.35 -45.11 -2.23
C ASP A 149 -6.53 -44.29 -1.22
N PHE A 150 -5.47 -44.90 -0.66
CA PHE A 150 -4.51 -44.22 0.20
C PHE A 150 -3.80 -43.06 -0.52
N GLU A 151 -3.26 -43.28 -1.72
CA GLU A 151 -2.59 -42.22 -2.48
C GLU A 151 -3.56 -41.12 -2.92
N ARG A 152 -4.82 -41.45 -3.24
CA ARG A 152 -5.86 -40.44 -3.51
C ARG A 152 -6.14 -39.57 -2.29
N ALA A 153 -6.32 -40.18 -1.11
CA ALA A 153 -6.52 -39.45 0.14
C ALA A 153 -5.29 -38.56 0.46
N ARG A 154 -4.09 -39.09 0.32
CA ARG A 154 -2.83 -38.35 0.51
C ARG A 154 -2.70 -37.16 -0.45
N LYS A 155 -2.97 -37.35 -1.75
CA LYS A 155 -2.90 -36.28 -2.76
C LYS A 155 -3.93 -35.18 -2.46
N ARG A 156 -5.15 -35.57 -2.08
CA ARG A 156 -6.22 -34.64 -1.69
C ARG A 156 -5.80 -33.76 -0.50
N ASP A 157 -5.32 -34.38 0.57
CA ASP A 157 -4.91 -33.65 1.78
C ASP A 157 -3.71 -32.72 1.52
N LEU A 158 -2.76 -33.16 0.70
CA LEU A 158 -1.66 -32.32 0.23
C LEU A 158 -2.17 -31.06 -0.47
N LEU A 159 -3.07 -31.22 -1.45
CA LEU A 159 -3.60 -30.09 -2.22
C LEU A 159 -4.45 -29.15 -1.36
N LEU A 160 -5.22 -29.66 -0.40
CA LEU A 160 -5.95 -28.82 0.57
C LEU A 160 -4.97 -28.00 1.44
N GLY A 161 -3.89 -28.63 1.90
CA GLY A 161 -2.83 -27.96 2.65
C GLY A 161 -2.15 -26.84 1.86
N LEU A 162 -1.79 -27.12 0.61
CA LEU A 162 -1.21 -26.13 -0.31
C LEU A 162 -2.19 -24.98 -0.60
N ALA A 163 -3.48 -25.25 -0.75
CA ALA A 163 -4.49 -24.21 -0.95
C ALA A 163 -4.60 -23.25 0.24
N LYS A 164 -4.58 -23.79 1.47
CA LYS A 164 -4.56 -23.00 2.71
C LYS A 164 -3.33 -22.10 2.77
N GLN A 165 -2.18 -22.64 2.37
CA GLN A 165 -0.92 -21.91 2.32
C GLN A 165 -0.93 -20.78 1.27
N VAL A 166 -1.43 -21.04 0.07
CA VAL A 166 -1.66 -20.00 -0.95
C VAL A 166 -2.53 -18.88 -0.38
N SER A 167 -3.62 -19.24 0.31
CA SER A 167 -4.50 -18.24 0.93
C SER A 167 -3.77 -17.38 1.97
N ALA A 168 -2.91 -17.97 2.79
CA ALA A 168 -2.10 -17.25 3.78
C ALA A 168 -1.06 -16.32 3.13
N MET A 169 -0.40 -16.78 2.05
CA MET A 169 0.53 -15.95 1.26
C MET A 169 -0.16 -14.75 0.63
N LEU A 170 -1.38 -14.95 0.09
CA LEU A 170 -2.18 -13.85 -0.45
C LEU A 170 -2.58 -12.87 0.64
N THR A 171 -2.94 -13.34 1.84
CA THR A 171 -3.22 -12.44 2.99
C THR A 171 -1.99 -11.60 3.36
N LEU A 172 -0.79 -12.19 3.36
CA LEU A 172 0.44 -11.42 3.61
C LEU A 172 0.69 -10.40 2.48
N ALA A 173 0.47 -10.78 1.23
CA ALA A 173 0.65 -9.89 0.09
C ALA A 173 -0.35 -8.71 0.09
N GLU A 174 -1.52 -8.90 0.68
CA GLU A 174 -2.55 -7.86 0.88
C GLU A 174 -2.24 -6.93 2.06
N ASP A 175 -1.45 -7.36 3.03
CA ASP A 175 -1.15 -6.60 4.24
C ASP A 175 -0.27 -5.37 3.94
N ALA A 176 -0.90 -4.19 3.93
CA ALA A 176 -0.24 -2.90 3.68
C ALA A 176 0.80 -2.52 4.74
N THR A 177 0.81 -3.17 5.90
CA THR A 177 1.82 -2.93 6.95
C THR A 177 3.15 -3.64 6.67
N LYS A 178 3.19 -4.56 5.70
CA LYS A 178 4.41 -5.29 5.33
C LYS A 178 5.22 -4.56 4.26
N PRO A 179 6.56 -4.68 4.26
CA PRO A 179 7.40 -4.14 3.20
C PRO A 179 7.01 -4.66 1.81
N LEU A 180 7.09 -3.81 0.78
CA LEU A 180 6.66 -4.16 -0.59
C LEU A 180 7.36 -5.42 -1.12
N VAL A 181 8.68 -5.54 -0.90
CA VAL A 181 9.49 -6.69 -1.32
C VAL A 181 8.95 -8.00 -0.72
N GLN A 182 8.51 -7.99 0.54
CA GLN A 182 7.95 -9.17 1.19
C GLN A 182 6.59 -9.56 0.59
N ARG A 183 5.77 -8.55 0.24
CA ARG A 183 4.45 -8.74 -0.37
C ARG A 183 4.57 -9.28 -1.79
N GLU A 184 5.49 -8.73 -2.59
CA GLU A 184 5.84 -9.24 -3.93
C GLU A 184 6.34 -10.69 -3.86
N GLY A 185 7.25 -10.99 -2.93
CA GLY A 185 7.75 -12.35 -2.72
C GLY A 185 6.63 -13.34 -2.37
N SER A 186 5.65 -12.91 -1.58
CA SER A 186 4.50 -13.74 -1.18
C SER A 186 3.50 -13.97 -2.31
N ALA A 187 3.20 -12.93 -3.11
CA ALA A 187 2.37 -13.07 -4.30
C ALA A 187 3.02 -14.01 -5.33
N ALA A 188 4.33 -13.86 -5.58
CA ALA A 188 5.09 -14.73 -6.47
C ALA A 188 5.11 -16.20 -5.98
N ALA A 189 5.27 -16.41 -4.67
CA ALA A 189 5.18 -17.73 -4.05
C ALA A 189 3.79 -18.38 -4.24
N ALA A 190 2.72 -17.60 -4.01
CA ALA A 190 1.34 -18.05 -4.24
C ALA A 190 1.10 -18.44 -5.71
N ALA A 191 1.60 -17.62 -6.64
CA ALA A 191 1.54 -17.89 -8.08
C ALA A 191 2.25 -19.19 -8.46
N ALA A 192 3.47 -19.42 -7.93
CA ALA A 192 4.25 -20.62 -8.18
C ALA A 192 3.53 -21.89 -7.68
N LEU A 193 2.93 -21.85 -6.49
CA LEU A 193 2.17 -22.99 -5.95
C LEU A 193 0.89 -23.27 -6.75
N LEU A 194 0.16 -22.23 -7.17
CA LEU A 194 -1.03 -22.37 -8.02
C LEU A 194 -0.72 -22.84 -9.44
N GLY A 195 0.47 -22.55 -9.95
CA GLY A 195 0.91 -22.94 -11.30
C GLY A 195 1.52 -24.33 -11.39
N SER A 196 2.18 -24.79 -10.31
CA SER A 196 2.92 -26.07 -10.30
C SER A 196 2.10 -27.28 -9.85
N ASN A 197 0.89 -27.08 -9.32
CA ASN A 197 0.04 -28.15 -8.79
C ASN A 197 -1.28 -28.25 -9.54
N ASP A 198 -1.73 -29.47 -9.83
CA ASP A 198 -3.04 -29.73 -10.42
C ASP A 198 -4.09 -29.97 -9.33
N PHE A 199 -4.97 -28.99 -9.16
CA PHE A 199 -6.05 -29.00 -8.18
C PHE A 199 -7.38 -29.55 -8.75
N ARG A 200 -7.43 -29.99 -10.02
CA ARG A 200 -8.67 -30.47 -10.66
C ARG A 200 -9.33 -31.63 -9.90
N ASP A 201 -8.55 -32.45 -9.23
CA ASP A 201 -9.02 -33.63 -8.50
C ASP A 201 -9.58 -33.31 -7.10
N VAL A 202 -9.57 -32.04 -6.67
CA VAL A 202 -10.00 -31.61 -5.34
C VAL A 202 -10.98 -30.44 -5.46
N PRO A 203 -12.28 -30.71 -5.68
CA PRO A 203 -13.30 -29.69 -5.91
C PRO A 203 -13.51 -28.75 -4.72
N GLU A 204 -13.09 -29.15 -3.51
CA GLU A 204 -13.15 -28.34 -2.30
C GLU A 204 -12.18 -27.15 -2.33
N VAL A 205 -11.16 -27.19 -3.20
CA VAL A 205 -10.20 -26.10 -3.34
C VAL A 205 -10.76 -25.04 -4.30
N PRO A 206 -11.02 -23.80 -3.85
CA PRO A 206 -11.58 -22.76 -4.70
C PRO A 206 -10.50 -22.10 -5.58
N VAL A 207 -9.88 -22.87 -6.48
CA VAL A 207 -8.75 -22.42 -7.33
C VAL A 207 -9.08 -21.14 -8.10
N ALA A 208 -10.29 -21.05 -8.65
CA ALA A 208 -10.73 -19.88 -9.41
C ALA A 208 -10.76 -18.62 -8.53
N ALA A 209 -11.23 -18.74 -7.28
CA ALA A 209 -11.23 -17.62 -6.33
C ALA A 209 -9.80 -17.22 -5.94
N LEU A 210 -8.92 -18.19 -5.68
CA LEU A 210 -7.51 -17.92 -5.36
C LEU A 210 -6.78 -17.23 -6.51
N ARG A 211 -7.02 -17.65 -7.76
CA ARG A 211 -6.44 -16.99 -8.96
C ARG A 211 -6.97 -15.58 -9.15
N THR A 212 -8.28 -15.36 -8.97
CA THR A 212 -8.88 -14.02 -9.03
C THR A 212 -8.28 -13.10 -7.97
N ARG A 213 -8.12 -13.60 -6.74
CA ARG A 213 -7.50 -12.86 -5.63
C ARG A 213 -6.04 -12.51 -5.95
N LEU A 214 -5.25 -13.47 -6.43
CA LEU A 214 -3.87 -13.25 -6.88
C LEU A 214 -3.80 -12.15 -7.96
N GLY A 215 -4.66 -12.21 -8.99
CA GLY A 215 -4.69 -11.17 -10.02
C GLY A 215 -5.07 -9.78 -9.51
N GLY A 216 -5.88 -9.70 -8.44
CA GLY A 216 -6.15 -8.45 -7.72
C GLY A 216 -4.92 -7.93 -6.98
N VAL A 217 -4.22 -8.82 -6.27
CA VAL A 217 -2.96 -8.51 -5.58
C VAL A 217 -1.89 -8.02 -6.55
N ASP A 218 -1.69 -8.69 -7.68
CA ASP A 218 -0.69 -8.31 -8.69
C ASP A 218 -0.95 -6.89 -9.24
N LYS A 219 -2.22 -6.56 -9.54
CA LYS A 219 -2.60 -5.20 -9.99
C LYS A 219 -2.31 -4.14 -8.93
N MET A 220 -2.63 -4.45 -7.66
CA MET A 220 -2.36 -3.55 -6.55
C MET A 220 -0.85 -3.33 -6.37
N LEU A 221 -0.04 -4.40 -6.35
CA LEU A 221 1.41 -4.31 -6.20
C LEU A 221 2.06 -3.56 -7.38
N ALA A 222 1.60 -3.81 -8.61
CA ALA A 222 2.07 -3.07 -9.79
C ALA A 222 1.79 -1.56 -9.69
N LYS A 223 0.60 -1.19 -9.21
CA LYS A 223 0.25 0.22 -8.96
C LYS A 223 1.15 0.83 -7.88
N MET A 224 1.37 0.11 -6.77
CA MET A 224 2.25 0.59 -5.69
C MET A 224 3.68 0.83 -6.18
N LYS A 225 4.22 -0.07 -7.01
CA LYS A 225 5.56 0.07 -7.60
C LYS A 225 5.65 1.27 -8.55
N GLN A 226 4.60 1.50 -9.33
CA GLN A 226 4.51 2.69 -10.18
C GLN A 226 4.47 3.97 -9.34
N ASP A 227 3.69 3.97 -8.27
CA ASP A 227 3.60 5.10 -7.33
C ASP A 227 4.94 5.34 -6.63
N GLU A 228 5.64 4.30 -6.16
CA GLU A 228 6.98 4.39 -5.57
C GLU A 228 7.99 4.98 -6.56
N THR A 229 8.02 4.48 -7.80
CA THR A 229 8.90 5.01 -8.85
C THR A 229 8.60 6.49 -9.11
N ARG A 230 7.32 6.87 -9.15
CA ARG A 230 6.90 8.27 -9.31
C ARG A 230 7.37 9.13 -8.14
N LEU A 231 7.24 8.65 -6.90
CA LEU A 231 7.66 9.37 -5.69
C LEU A 231 9.18 9.53 -5.63
N LEU A 232 9.94 8.49 -5.98
CA LEU A 232 11.41 8.58 -6.11
C LEU A 232 11.82 9.60 -7.17
N GLY A 233 11.13 9.62 -8.33
CA GLY A 233 11.35 10.63 -9.36
C GLY A 233 11.06 12.05 -8.87
N LEU A 234 10.01 12.25 -8.06
CA LEU A 234 9.71 13.53 -7.42
C LEU A 234 10.79 13.92 -6.40
N ALA A 235 11.26 12.99 -5.57
CA ALA A 235 12.33 13.23 -4.61
C ALA A 235 13.64 13.62 -5.30
N GLN A 236 14.01 12.93 -6.39
CA GLN A 236 15.18 13.27 -7.19
C GLN A 236 15.04 14.65 -7.84
N SER A 237 13.85 14.96 -8.39
CA SER A 237 13.56 16.28 -8.94
C SER A 237 13.67 17.38 -7.88
N HIS A 238 13.20 17.13 -6.66
CA HIS A 238 13.39 18.05 -5.53
C HIS A 238 14.86 18.27 -5.22
N VAL A 239 15.66 17.21 -5.10
CA VAL A 239 17.10 17.30 -4.78
C VAL A 239 17.85 18.11 -5.84
N GLN A 240 17.59 17.87 -7.12
CA GLN A 240 18.19 18.62 -8.23
C GLN A 240 17.80 20.11 -8.17
N ALA A 241 16.50 20.41 -8.08
CA ALA A 241 16.03 21.79 -8.00
C ALA A 241 16.51 22.52 -6.75
N TYR A 242 16.69 21.81 -5.62
CA TYR A 242 17.25 22.40 -4.41
C TYR A 242 18.74 22.74 -4.56
N ALA A 243 19.51 21.89 -5.26
CA ALA A 243 20.91 22.20 -5.56
C ALA A 243 21.02 23.45 -6.44
N GLU A 244 20.17 23.58 -7.47
CA GLU A 244 20.06 24.80 -8.28
C GLU A 244 19.74 26.03 -7.41
N PHE A 245 18.76 25.91 -6.51
CA PHE A 245 18.36 26.96 -5.57
C PHE A 245 19.52 27.43 -4.70
N LYS A 246 20.32 26.49 -4.16
CA LYS A 246 21.50 26.83 -3.35
C LYS A 246 22.61 27.51 -4.15
N SER A 247 22.73 27.20 -5.44
CA SER A 247 23.77 27.74 -6.33
C SER A 247 23.39 29.08 -6.98
N ALA A 248 22.11 29.44 -7.01
CA ALA A 248 21.60 30.64 -7.67
C ALA A 248 22.03 31.92 -6.93
N THR A 249 22.71 32.82 -7.65
CA THR A 249 23.16 34.13 -7.14
C THR A 249 22.18 35.25 -7.44
N ASN A 250 21.44 35.15 -8.55
CA ASN A 250 20.40 36.11 -8.93
C ASN A 250 19.12 35.86 -8.11
N PRO A 251 18.53 36.89 -7.46
CA PRO A 251 17.30 36.75 -6.69
C PRO A 251 16.11 36.15 -7.47
N VAL A 252 15.99 36.47 -8.76
CA VAL A 252 14.91 35.95 -9.63
C VAL A 252 15.14 34.47 -9.90
N GLU A 253 16.34 34.09 -10.36
CA GLU A 253 16.69 32.68 -10.60
C GLU A 253 16.56 31.83 -9.34
N ARG A 254 16.96 32.40 -8.19
CA ARG A 254 16.83 31.73 -6.89
C ARG A 254 15.36 31.51 -6.53
N LEU A 255 14.50 32.51 -6.73
CA LEU A 255 13.07 32.34 -6.48
C LEU A 255 12.46 31.29 -7.42
N GLU A 256 12.83 31.29 -8.71
CA GLU A 256 12.38 30.26 -9.66
C GLU A 256 12.84 28.85 -9.26
N ALA A 257 14.09 28.68 -8.86
CA ALA A 257 14.64 27.41 -8.40
C ALA A 257 13.95 26.94 -7.11
N ALA A 258 13.62 27.86 -6.19
CA ALA A 258 12.81 27.56 -5.01
C ALA A 258 11.43 27.01 -5.39
N GLY A 259 10.74 27.65 -6.33
CA GLY A 259 9.44 27.18 -6.84
C GLY A 259 9.51 25.80 -7.48
N ARG A 260 10.59 25.51 -8.23
CA ARG A 260 10.85 24.16 -8.78
C ARG A 260 11.12 23.12 -7.69
N ALA A 261 11.80 23.49 -6.61
CA ALA A 261 12.10 22.59 -5.49
C ALA A 261 10.88 22.34 -4.59
N LEU A 262 10.02 23.35 -4.37
CA LEU A 262 8.84 23.25 -3.49
C LEU A 262 7.74 22.37 -4.08
N ARG A 263 7.52 22.41 -5.40
CA ARG A 263 6.45 21.67 -6.07
C ARG A 263 6.51 20.14 -5.86
N PRO A 264 7.61 19.44 -6.20
CA PRO A 264 7.70 18.00 -5.97
C PRO A 264 7.61 17.66 -4.49
N LEU A 265 8.17 18.50 -3.61
CA LEU A 265 8.12 18.30 -2.16
C LEU A 265 6.69 18.36 -1.61
N ARG A 266 5.87 19.29 -2.08
CA ARG A 266 4.44 19.34 -1.73
C ARG A 266 3.67 18.15 -2.27
N THR A 267 3.98 17.69 -3.49
CA THR A 267 3.38 16.48 -4.03
C THR A 267 3.74 15.24 -3.20
N LEU A 268 4.98 15.16 -2.71
CA LEU A 268 5.41 14.10 -1.78
C LEU A 268 4.62 14.15 -0.46
N LEU A 269 4.46 15.33 0.13
CA LEU A 269 3.72 15.52 1.39
C LEU A 269 2.21 15.27 1.26
N ALA A 270 1.64 15.48 0.07
CA ALA A 270 0.23 15.19 -0.20
C ALA A 270 -0.03 13.71 -0.50
N ALA A 271 1.01 12.90 -0.70
CA ALA A 271 0.85 11.46 -0.90
C ALA A 271 0.37 10.82 0.40
N SER A 272 -0.75 10.09 0.34
CA SER A 272 -1.33 9.37 1.49
C SER A 272 -0.42 8.26 2.02
N TRP A 273 0.62 7.92 1.28
CA TRP A 273 1.68 6.99 1.65
C TRP A 273 3.01 7.65 1.29
N VAL A 274 3.74 8.12 2.30
CA VAL A 274 5.10 8.60 2.13
C VAL A 274 6.01 7.39 2.32
N PRO A 275 6.92 7.09 1.36
CA PRO A 275 7.96 6.09 1.55
C PRO A 275 8.71 6.41 2.86
N ASP A 276 9.22 5.38 3.54
CA ASP A 276 10.08 5.57 4.70
C ASP A 276 11.15 6.65 4.41
N GLU A 277 11.50 7.48 5.39
CA GLU A 277 12.47 8.57 5.22
C GLU A 277 13.82 8.03 4.71
N SER A 278 14.11 6.77 5.02
CA SER A 278 15.25 6.01 4.50
C SER A 278 15.26 5.86 2.96
N MET A 279 14.09 5.83 2.31
CA MET A 279 13.97 5.69 0.86
C MET A 279 14.13 7.02 0.09
N ILE A 280 13.56 8.11 0.61
CA ILE A 280 13.67 9.43 -0.02
C ILE A 280 14.94 10.18 0.39
N GLY A 281 15.61 9.74 1.47
CA GLY A 281 16.89 10.28 1.95
C GLY A 281 16.75 11.59 2.74
N PHE A 282 15.53 12.03 3.06
CA PHE A 282 15.27 13.21 3.89
C PHE A 282 13.84 13.20 4.47
N ALA A 283 13.67 13.86 5.62
CA ALA A 283 12.35 14.12 6.19
C ALA A 283 11.64 15.25 5.42
N ALA A 284 10.56 14.93 4.71
CA ALA A 284 9.90 15.87 3.80
C ALA A 284 9.33 17.12 4.50
N GLN A 285 8.79 16.98 5.72
CA GLN A 285 8.18 18.09 6.46
C GLN A 285 9.21 19.10 6.98
N PRO A 286 10.27 18.70 7.72
CA PRO A 286 11.36 19.62 8.09
C PRO A 286 12.03 20.25 6.87
N ARG A 287 12.15 19.48 5.79
CA ARG A 287 12.71 19.97 4.53
C ARG A 287 11.86 21.08 3.91
N LEU A 288 10.54 20.97 3.96
CA LEU A 288 9.63 22.01 3.49
C LEU A 288 9.80 23.30 4.29
N VAL A 289 9.81 23.19 5.63
CA VAL A 289 9.97 24.34 6.53
C VAL A 289 11.31 25.04 6.27
N SER A 290 12.41 24.29 6.17
CA SER A 290 13.73 24.84 5.88
C SER A 290 13.78 25.56 4.53
N LEU A 291 13.26 24.94 3.46
CA LEU A 291 13.27 25.54 2.13
C LEU A 291 12.40 26.81 2.07
N LEU A 292 11.22 26.81 2.70
CA LEU A 292 10.36 27.99 2.76
C LEU A 292 11.06 29.16 3.47
N ASN A 293 11.73 28.91 4.60
CA ASN A 293 12.52 29.93 5.29
C ASN A 293 13.67 30.46 4.41
N GLU A 294 14.43 29.58 3.78
CA GLU A 294 15.57 29.94 2.93
C GLU A 294 15.16 30.70 1.65
N ALA A 295 13.95 30.46 1.16
CA ALA A 295 13.37 31.12 0.00
C ALA A 295 12.69 32.47 0.34
N GLY A 296 12.66 32.86 1.62
CA GLY A 296 12.06 34.11 2.06
C GLY A 296 10.54 34.04 2.25
N TYR A 297 10.02 32.87 2.63
CA TYR A 297 8.61 32.63 2.96
C TYR A 297 8.43 32.21 4.44
N PRO A 298 8.81 33.06 5.41
CA PRO A 298 8.76 32.70 6.83
C PRO A 298 7.34 32.42 7.34
N CYS A 299 6.31 33.09 6.81
CA CYS A 299 4.94 32.84 7.24
C CYS A 299 4.42 31.49 6.74
N LEU A 300 4.72 31.12 5.50
CA LEU A 300 4.44 29.78 4.99
C LEU A 300 5.22 28.71 5.75
N ALA A 301 6.48 28.98 6.11
CA ALA A 301 7.31 28.06 6.88
C ALA A 301 6.72 27.78 8.27
N ARG A 302 6.29 28.83 8.99
CA ARG A 302 5.61 28.70 10.30
C ARG A 302 4.31 27.93 10.20
N LYS A 303 3.49 28.24 9.18
CA LYS A 303 2.25 27.50 8.93
C LYS A 303 2.51 26.02 8.64
N ALA A 304 3.56 25.71 7.87
CA ALA A 304 3.98 24.32 7.65
C ALA A 304 4.52 23.65 8.92
N ALA A 305 5.13 24.40 9.83
CA ALA A 305 5.59 23.89 11.12
C ALA A 305 4.46 23.70 12.16
N ASN A 306 3.20 24.02 11.82
CA ASN A 306 2.08 24.12 12.77
C ASN A 306 2.39 25.04 13.97
N ASP A 307 3.20 26.08 13.74
CA ASP A 307 3.50 27.08 14.75
C ASP A 307 2.28 27.98 14.95
N ALA A 308 1.89 28.20 16.22
CA ALA A 308 0.70 28.94 16.63
C ALA A 308 0.86 30.47 16.50
N GLN A 309 2.03 30.94 16.09
CA GLN A 309 2.29 32.38 15.98
C GLN A 309 1.69 32.95 14.69
N ASP A 310 0.69 33.81 14.86
CA ASP A 310 -0.08 34.36 13.75
C ASP A 310 0.75 35.27 12.84
N CYS A 311 0.76 34.93 11.56
CA CYS A 311 1.15 35.86 10.50
C CYS A 311 -0.04 36.72 10.09
N ALA A 312 0.21 37.99 9.82
CA ALA A 312 -0.80 38.87 9.23
C ALA A 312 -1.36 38.23 7.94
N PRO A 313 -2.70 38.22 7.73
CA PRO A 313 -3.33 37.61 6.55
C PRO A 313 -2.76 38.15 5.22
N GLU A 314 -2.38 39.42 5.18
CA GLU A 314 -1.80 40.07 4.01
C GLU A 314 -0.40 39.52 3.70
N ALA A 315 0.45 39.33 4.71
CA ALA A 315 1.78 38.77 4.54
C ALA A 315 1.70 37.32 4.03
N LEU A 316 0.79 36.53 4.60
CA LEU A 316 0.56 35.16 4.17
C LEU A 316 0.04 35.09 2.73
N SER A 317 -0.90 35.96 2.35
CA SER A 317 -1.38 36.05 0.96
C SER A 317 -0.25 36.43 0.00
N GLN A 318 0.58 37.42 0.33
CA GLN A 318 1.71 37.83 -0.50
C GLN A 318 2.75 36.70 -0.67
N GLU A 319 3.06 35.95 0.38
CA GLU A 319 3.97 34.81 0.27
C GLU A 319 3.37 33.70 -0.60
N ARG A 320 2.07 33.39 -0.46
CA ARG A 320 1.38 32.43 -1.35
C ARG A 320 1.43 32.87 -2.81
N GLN A 321 1.29 34.17 -3.09
CA GLN A 321 1.42 34.71 -4.44
C GLN A 321 2.81 34.47 -5.01
N LYS A 322 3.85 34.87 -4.28
CA LYS A 322 5.23 34.69 -4.71
C LYS A 322 5.55 33.22 -4.93
N GLU A 323 5.17 32.37 -4.00
CA GLU A 323 5.41 30.93 -4.11
C GLU A 323 4.67 30.31 -5.30
N TYR A 324 3.40 30.67 -5.51
CA TYR A 324 2.62 30.14 -6.62
C TYR A 324 3.25 30.49 -7.96
N PHE A 325 3.64 31.75 -8.16
CA PHE A 325 4.17 32.23 -9.45
C PHE A 325 5.65 31.90 -9.67
N ALA A 326 6.42 31.64 -8.62
CA ALA A 326 7.85 31.32 -8.69
C ALA A 326 8.16 30.21 -9.72
N GLY A 327 8.83 30.59 -10.81
CA GLY A 327 9.26 29.70 -11.89
C GLY A 327 8.12 29.13 -12.75
N ARG A 328 6.87 29.59 -12.56
CA ARG A 328 5.75 29.17 -13.39
C ARG A 328 5.70 29.93 -14.70
N GLN A 329 5.35 29.24 -15.77
CA GLN A 329 5.02 29.88 -17.05
C GLN A 329 3.60 30.44 -16.99
N VAL A 330 3.47 31.72 -17.33
CA VAL A 330 2.19 32.44 -17.38
C VAL A 330 1.99 32.97 -18.80
N THR A 331 0.92 32.53 -19.44
CA THR A 331 0.51 33.05 -20.74
C THR A 331 -0.42 34.24 -20.54
N LEU A 332 -0.11 35.37 -21.15
CA LEU A 332 -0.88 36.61 -21.08
C LEU A 332 -1.57 36.87 -22.41
N SER A 333 -2.89 37.06 -22.38
CA SER A 333 -3.67 37.46 -23.55
C SER A 333 -4.42 38.75 -23.22
N CYS A 334 -4.02 39.85 -23.84
CA CYS A 334 -4.61 41.17 -23.56
C CYS A 334 -5.21 41.75 -24.84
N SER A 335 -6.48 42.12 -24.81
CA SER A 335 -7.17 42.72 -25.95
C SER A 335 -7.90 44.01 -25.57
N LEU A 336 -7.94 44.94 -26.50
CA LEU A 336 -8.64 46.22 -26.37
C LEU A 336 -9.59 46.36 -27.55
N ARG A 337 -10.88 46.52 -27.28
CA ARG A 337 -11.93 46.72 -28.28
C ARG A 337 -12.45 48.14 -28.22
N LEU A 338 -12.10 48.95 -29.22
CA LEU A 338 -12.60 50.31 -29.39
C LEU A 338 -13.45 50.39 -30.66
N GLY A 339 -14.71 50.82 -30.54
CA GLY A 339 -15.61 50.95 -31.69
C GLY A 339 -15.83 49.63 -32.46
N GLY A 340 -15.84 48.50 -31.76
CA GLY A 340 -16.08 47.17 -32.32
C GLY A 340 -14.85 46.46 -32.91
N LYS A 341 -13.70 47.14 -33.04
CA LYS A 341 -12.45 46.51 -33.50
C LYS A 341 -11.61 46.08 -32.31
N ALA A 342 -11.23 44.80 -32.24
CA ALA A 342 -10.36 44.27 -31.20
C ALA A 342 -8.90 44.29 -31.67
N GLU A 343 -8.01 44.84 -30.84
CA GLU A 343 -6.58 44.95 -31.10
C GLU A 343 -5.78 44.42 -29.90
N PRO A 344 -4.52 43.96 -30.10
CA PRO A 344 -3.66 43.55 -29.00
C PRO A 344 -3.39 44.71 -28.03
N TRP A 345 -3.63 44.50 -26.74
CA TRP A 345 -3.42 45.53 -25.72
C TRP A 345 -2.03 45.37 -25.07
N THR A 346 -1.01 45.77 -25.83
CA THR A 346 0.41 45.54 -25.48
C THR A 346 0.80 46.13 -24.13
N LYS A 347 0.33 47.34 -23.80
CA LYS A 347 0.62 48.00 -22.51
C LYS A 347 0.11 47.19 -21.32
N ALA A 348 -1.12 46.68 -21.39
CA ALA A 348 -1.70 45.87 -20.32
C ALA A 348 -0.92 44.58 -20.10
N CYS A 349 -0.53 43.91 -21.18
CA CYS A 349 0.30 42.71 -21.10
C CYS A 349 1.70 42.99 -20.56
N ALA A 350 2.32 44.11 -20.94
CA ALA A 350 3.62 44.51 -20.40
C ALA A 350 3.54 44.82 -18.89
N SER A 351 2.57 45.62 -18.45
CA SER A 351 2.39 45.98 -17.03
C SER A 351 2.05 44.78 -16.15
N LEU A 352 1.20 43.88 -16.64
CA LEU A 352 0.88 42.63 -15.96
C LEU A 352 2.10 41.69 -15.94
N GLY A 353 2.83 41.60 -17.05
CA GLY A 353 4.07 40.82 -17.16
C GLY A 353 5.12 41.26 -16.16
N GLU A 354 5.34 42.57 -16.01
CA GLU A 354 6.27 43.14 -15.03
C GLU A 354 5.84 42.82 -13.58
N SER A 355 4.55 42.96 -13.29
CA SER A 355 4.02 42.68 -11.95
C SER A 355 4.17 41.21 -11.56
N LEU A 356 3.93 40.29 -12.51
CA LEU A 356 4.09 38.85 -12.30
C LEU A 356 5.57 38.43 -12.27
N ALA A 357 6.43 39.10 -13.03
CA ALA A 357 7.88 38.88 -12.98
C ALA A 357 8.46 39.22 -11.60
N LYS A 358 7.92 40.25 -10.91
CA LYS A 358 8.27 40.54 -9.51
C LYS A 358 7.87 39.42 -8.53
N LEU A 359 6.90 38.59 -8.91
CA LEU A 359 6.52 37.37 -8.20
C LEU A 359 7.29 36.13 -8.71
N GLY A 360 8.25 36.30 -9.62
CA GLY A 360 9.08 35.25 -10.22
C GLY A 360 8.41 34.42 -11.31
N ALA A 361 7.32 34.91 -11.91
CA ALA A 361 6.68 34.25 -13.03
C ALA A 361 7.43 34.49 -14.35
N ARG A 362 7.47 33.46 -15.22
CA ARG A 362 7.94 33.57 -16.60
C ARG A 362 6.76 33.89 -17.51
N THR A 363 6.69 35.12 -17.98
CA THR A 363 5.54 35.58 -18.76
C THR A 363 5.78 35.42 -20.26
N GLN A 364 4.76 34.98 -20.98
CA GLN A 364 4.74 34.89 -22.43
C GLN A 364 3.45 35.55 -22.92
N VAL A 365 3.56 36.48 -23.88
CA VAL A 365 2.40 37.13 -24.47
C VAL A 365 1.89 36.28 -25.63
N ASP A 366 0.61 35.93 -25.59
CA ASP A 366 -0.09 35.29 -26.68
C ASP A 366 -0.84 36.33 -27.52
N THR A 367 -0.40 36.48 -28.77
CA THR A 367 -1.01 37.36 -29.76
C THR A 367 -1.98 36.64 -30.70
N GLY A 368 -2.09 35.31 -30.61
CA GLY A 368 -2.81 34.47 -31.58
C GLY A 368 -4.02 33.72 -31.05
N GLY A 369 -4.40 33.91 -29.78
CA GLY A 369 -5.50 33.16 -29.15
C GLY A 369 -5.13 31.69 -28.92
N ALA A 370 -3.83 31.40 -28.77
CA ALA A 370 -3.33 30.09 -28.44
C ALA A 370 -3.87 29.62 -27.08
N LYS A 371 -4.24 28.34 -27.01
CA LYS A 371 -4.53 27.70 -25.72
C LYS A 371 -3.23 27.63 -24.92
N ALA A 372 -3.30 27.99 -23.63
CA ALA A 372 -2.18 27.83 -22.73
C ALA A 372 -1.68 26.37 -22.75
N ALA A 373 -0.37 26.19 -22.67
CA ALA A 373 0.24 24.87 -22.53
C ALA A 373 -0.34 24.14 -21.31
N ALA A 374 -0.43 22.82 -21.36
CA ALA A 374 -0.94 22.02 -20.25
C ALA A 374 -0.13 22.32 -18.97
N GLY A 375 -0.81 22.83 -17.94
CA GLY A 375 -0.20 23.22 -16.66
C GLY A 375 0.31 24.66 -16.58
N ALA A 376 0.20 25.47 -17.64
CA ALA A 376 0.49 26.90 -17.60
C ALA A 376 -0.71 27.70 -17.07
N THR A 377 -0.43 28.80 -16.37
CA THR A 377 -1.48 29.74 -15.95
C THR A 377 -1.83 30.63 -17.14
N LEU A 378 -3.11 30.72 -17.50
CA LEU A 378 -3.61 31.66 -18.51
C LEU A 378 -4.24 32.86 -17.81
N ILE A 379 -3.75 34.05 -18.15
CA ILE A 379 -4.38 35.30 -17.71
C ILE A 379 -4.85 36.06 -18.93
N ARG A 380 -6.16 36.32 -18.97
CA ARG A 380 -6.81 37.11 -20.00
C ARG A 380 -7.26 38.46 -19.43
N LEU A 381 -6.98 39.53 -20.16
CA LEU A 381 -7.41 40.88 -19.80
C LEU A 381 -7.96 41.60 -21.02
N ASP A 382 -9.27 41.72 -21.08
CA ASP A 382 -9.99 42.29 -22.21
C ASP A 382 -10.68 43.59 -21.78
N ALA A 383 -10.49 44.67 -22.53
CA ALA A 383 -11.24 45.92 -22.35
C ALA A 383 -12.11 46.20 -23.57
N GLU A 384 -13.34 46.64 -23.35
CA GLU A 384 -14.28 47.01 -24.41
C GLU A 384 -14.95 48.33 -24.07
N GLY A 385 -14.88 49.31 -24.97
CA GLY A 385 -15.47 50.62 -24.71
C GLY A 385 -15.21 51.64 -25.81
N ARG A 386 -15.24 52.91 -25.40
CA ARG A 386 -15.02 54.07 -26.27
C ARG A 386 -14.12 55.11 -25.61
N ILE A 387 -13.46 55.92 -26.45
CA ILE A 387 -12.72 57.09 -25.99
C ILE A 387 -13.61 58.32 -26.14
N GLY A 388 -13.98 58.93 -25.01
CA GLY A 388 -14.58 60.25 -24.96
C GLY A 388 -13.54 61.34 -25.19
N LYS A 389 -13.93 62.38 -25.91
CA LYS A 389 -13.13 63.60 -26.11
C LYS A 389 -13.89 64.80 -25.56
N ARG A 390 -13.20 65.68 -24.85
CA ARG A 390 -13.72 66.97 -24.35
C ARG A 390 -12.71 68.06 -24.65
N GLN A 391 -13.18 69.21 -25.10
CA GLN A 391 -12.33 70.40 -25.14
C GLN A 391 -12.47 71.15 -23.81
N ASP A 392 -11.37 71.43 -23.15
CA ASP A 392 -11.39 72.20 -21.92
C ASP A 392 -11.71 73.68 -22.24
N PRO A 393 -12.70 74.30 -21.56
CA PRO A 393 -13.08 75.67 -21.85
C PRO A 393 -11.97 76.69 -21.54
N ASP A 394 -11.08 76.38 -20.58
CA ASP A 394 -10.13 77.37 -20.06
C ASP A 394 -8.83 77.44 -20.90
N ASP A 395 -8.28 76.29 -21.31
CA ASP A 395 -7.01 76.22 -22.03
C ASP A 395 -7.14 75.68 -23.48
N LYS A 396 -8.36 75.35 -23.91
CA LYS A 396 -8.67 74.73 -25.22
C LYS A 396 -7.97 73.39 -25.48
N SER A 397 -7.34 72.78 -24.47
CA SER A 397 -6.73 71.46 -24.59
C SER A 397 -7.80 70.39 -24.81
N THR A 398 -7.44 69.31 -25.51
CA THR A 398 -8.33 68.17 -25.71
C THR A 398 -8.06 67.14 -24.62
N GLY A 399 -9.04 66.91 -23.76
CA GLY A 399 -9.05 65.81 -22.81
C GLY A 399 -9.59 64.53 -23.45
N TYR A 400 -8.97 63.40 -23.09
CA TYR A 400 -9.34 62.05 -23.49
C TYR A 400 -9.72 61.21 -22.27
N ARG A 401 -10.74 60.36 -22.40
CA ARG A 401 -11.16 59.46 -21.32
C ARG A 401 -11.68 58.14 -21.88
N PHE A 402 -11.29 57.02 -21.30
CA PHE A 402 -11.92 55.73 -21.59
C PHE A 402 -13.19 55.56 -20.76
N GLU A 403 -14.25 55.06 -21.40
CA GLU A 403 -15.51 54.64 -20.78
C GLU A 403 -15.90 53.28 -21.37
N GLY A 404 -16.03 52.26 -20.52
CA GLY A 404 -16.38 50.91 -20.96
C GLY A 404 -16.27 49.86 -19.86
N ALA A 405 -16.22 48.60 -20.27
CA ALA A 405 -16.06 47.46 -19.37
C ALA A 405 -14.66 46.84 -19.51
N VAL A 406 -14.13 46.33 -18.40
CA VAL A 406 -12.93 45.49 -18.38
C VAL A 406 -13.32 44.12 -17.82
N LYS A 407 -12.91 43.08 -18.54
CA LYS A 407 -13.05 41.69 -18.15
C LYS A 407 -11.67 41.10 -17.92
N SER A 408 -11.49 40.43 -16.79
CA SER A 408 -10.29 39.70 -16.46
C SER A 408 -10.61 38.25 -16.12
N GLN A 409 -9.81 37.34 -16.64
CA GLN A 409 -9.95 35.91 -16.37
C GLN A 409 -8.61 35.32 -16.01
N VAL A 410 -8.59 34.49 -14.96
CA VAL A 410 -7.42 33.69 -14.60
C VAL A 410 -7.83 32.23 -14.59
N ARG A 411 -7.05 31.40 -15.28
CA ARG A 411 -7.21 29.94 -15.34
C ARG A 411 -5.91 29.27 -14.93
N GLY A 412 -5.99 28.10 -14.30
CA GLY A 412 -4.84 27.37 -13.75
C GLY A 412 -4.59 27.57 -12.25
N LEU A 413 -5.31 28.52 -11.63
CA LEU A 413 -5.45 28.62 -10.17
C LEU A 413 -6.40 27.53 -9.65
N ASP A 414 -6.30 27.21 -8.36
CA ASP A 414 -7.24 26.31 -7.67
C ASP A 414 -8.68 26.82 -7.77
N SER A 415 -8.85 28.15 -7.69
CA SER A 415 -10.10 28.85 -7.92
C SER A 415 -9.96 29.77 -9.14
N PRO A 416 -10.66 29.52 -10.26
CA PRO A 416 -10.58 30.39 -11.42
C PRO A 416 -11.18 31.76 -11.09
N ILE A 417 -10.56 32.82 -11.62
CA ILE A 417 -11.06 34.19 -11.47
C ILE A 417 -11.79 34.58 -12.76
N ASP A 418 -12.97 35.18 -12.62
CA ASP A 418 -13.71 35.83 -13.70
C ASP A 418 -14.30 37.12 -13.12
N ASP A 419 -13.67 38.26 -13.40
CA ASP A 419 -14.07 39.57 -12.88
C ASP A 419 -14.42 40.47 -14.07
N THR A 420 -15.61 41.06 -14.05
CA THR A 420 -16.03 42.08 -15.02
C THR A 420 -16.45 43.32 -14.27
N TYR A 421 -15.94 44.48 -14.67
CA TYR A 421 -16.26 45.74 -14.02
C TYR A 421 -16.33 46.90 -15.03
N GLN A 422 -17.13 47.91 -14.69
CA GLN A 422 -17.17 49.16 -15.44
C GLN A 422 -15.93 49.99 -15.08
N ALA A 423 -15.25 50.50 -16.11
CA ALA A 423 -14.05 51.30 -15.98
C ALA A 423 -14.26 52.68 -16.62
N LEU A 424 -13.88 53.70 -15.85
CA LEU A 424 -13.91 55.09 -16.25
C LEU A 424 -12.58 55.72 -15.84
N THR A 425 -11.78 56.15 -16.81
CA THR A 425 -10.52 56.83 -16.48
C THR A 425 -10.77 58.31 -16.12
N GLY A 426 -9.78 58.99 -15.55
CA GLY A 426 -9.78 60.45 -15.53
C GLY A 426 -9.69 61.04 -16.94
N TRP A 427 -10.01 62.33 -17.08
CA TRP A 427 -9.68 63.09 -18.28
C TRP A 427 -8.17 63.30 -18.36
N ASN A 428 -7.55 62.91 -19.47
CA ASN A 428 -6.12 63.05 -19.71
C ASN A 428 -5.88 64.03 -20.88
N PRO A 429 -5.07 65.08 -20.73
CA PRO A 429 -4.87 66.09 -21.77
C PRO A 429 -3.90 65.68 -22.90
N VAL A 430 -3.27 64.50 -22.80
CA VAL A 430 -2.16 64.11 -23.69
C VAL A 430 -2.66 63.43 -24.96
N SER A 431 -3.30 62.26 -24.85
CA SER A 431 -3.76 61.46 -25.99
C SER A 431 -4.77 60.39 -25.60
N ASP A 432 -5.42 59.81 -26.61
CA ASP A 432 -6.26 58.62 -26.48
C ASP A 432 -5.46 57.39 -26.01
N ALA A 433 -4.26 57.19 -26.57
CA ALA A 433 -3.34 56.13 -26.15
C ALA A 433 -3.00 56.23 -24.66
N MET A 434 -2.76 57.44 -24.15
CA MET A 434 -2.48 57.64 -22.73
C MET A 434 -3.67 57.28 -21.83
N ALA A 435 -4.91 57.54 -22.26
CA ALA A 435 -6.10 57.11 -21.51
C ALA A 435 -6.18 55.57 -21.43
N THR A 436 -5.86 54.86 -22.51
CA THR A 436 -5.81 53.39 -22.52
C THR A 436 -4.62 52.82 -21.75
N ASP A 437 -3.51 53.53 -21.68
CA ASP A 437 -2.33 53.13 -20.88
C ASP A 437 -2.60 53.26 -19.37
N ILE A 438 -3.28 54.32 -18.95
CA ILE A 438 -3.71 54.48 -17.55
C ILE A 438 -4.69 53.36 -17.18
N LEU A 439 -5.65 53.07 -18.07
CA LEU A 439 -6.56 51.94 -17.89
C LEU A 439 -5.80 50.62 -17.72
N ALA A 440 -4.78 50.38 -18.55
CA ALA A 440 -3.96 49.18 -18.49
C ALA A 440 -3.27 48.99 -17.14
N LEU A 441 -2.67 50.07 -16.60
CA LEU A 441 -2.01 50.06 -15.29
C LEU A 441 -3.00 49.77 -14.16
N SER A 442 -4.15 50.45 -14.15
CA SER A 442 -5.19 50.25 -13.14
C SER A 442 -5.78 48.84 -13.21
N ALA A 443 -6.03 48.32 -14.42
CA ALA A 443 -6.57 46.99 -14.63
C ALA A 443 -5.60 45.88 -14.21
N ALA A 444 -4.32 46.02 -14.57
CA ALA A 444 -3.28 45.08 -14.15
C ALA A 444 -3.13 45.06 -12.62
N LYS A 445 -3.08 46.24 -11.97
CA LYS A 445 -3.00 46.34 -10.50
C LYS A 445 -4.19 45.67 -9.81
N ARG A 446 -5.41 45.99 -10.25
CA ARG A 446 -6.65 45.38 -9.71
C ARG A 446 -6.64 43.86 -9.85
N LEU A 447 -6.20 43.35 -11.01
CA LEU A 447 -6.14 41.91 -11.24
C LEU A 447 -5.15 41.22 -10.30
N VAL A 448 -3.96 41.80 -10.09
CA VAL A 448 -2.97 41.28 -9.14
C VAL A 448 -3.52 41.26 -7.70
N GLU A 449 -4.22 42.33 -7.29
CA GLU A 449 -4.89 42.38 -5.99
C GLU A 449 -5.97 41.30 -5.85
N ARG A 450 -6.77 41.08 -6.90
CA ARG A 450 -7.81 40.02 -6.93
C ARG A 450 -7.22 38.61 -6.87
N ILE A 451 -6.10 38.38 -7.54
CA ILE A 451 -5.34 37.13 -7.41
C ILE A 451 -4.93 36.93 -5.95
N GLY A 452 -4.44 37.98 -5.29
CA GLY A 452 -4.08 37.91 -3.88
C GLY A 452 -5.24 37.60 -2.94
N GLN A 453 -6.41 38.19 -3.19
CA GLN A 453 -7.62 37.95 -2.42
C GLN A 453 -8.13 36.50 -2.55
N SER A 454 -7.89 35.83 -3.68
CA SER A 454 -8.33 34.44 -3.88
C SER A 454 -7.64 33.42 -2.95
N TRP A 455 -6.62 33.85 -2.21
CA TRP A 455 -5.83 33.03 -1.29
C TRP A 455 -5.96 33.40 0.18
N GLN A 456 -6.77 34.42 0.50
CA GLN A 456 -7.24 34.67 1.87
C GLN A 456 -8.31 33.64 2.20
#